data_AF-A0A2V8R5P6-F1
#
_entry.id   AF-A0A2V8R5P6-F1
#
_cell.length_a   1.000
_cell.length_b   1.000
_cell.length_c   1.000
_cell.angle_alpha   90.00
_cell.angle_beta   90.00
_cell.angle_gamma   90.00
#
_symmetry.space_group_name_H-M   'P 1'
#
loop_
_entity.id
_entity.type
_entity.pdbx_description
1 polymer ?
#
loop_
_entity_poly.entity_id
_entity_poly.type
_entity_poly.pdbx_seq_one_letter_code
_entity_poly.pdbx_strand_id
1 'polypeptide(L)'
;MDGVETLISDKDIMAGTAWRSELLDMMKEAEFCIVCLERQSLRSPWIAFEVGFVANSLAESSICPYLIGLSPRNIERHPLSKYQAKQADKEGTWDLILALERKQHGPNALREQRLRERFELYWEHQLTKEFAGLLTGGAEAEQPTSPAPQKRVEPEQPSPPTEPGPQRLIVPPTEPEAEPKPAPPFRLSLFNTSFYPRKGHVTHDWQSIFDATGIPPEEVVVRDERGHELPAQVDYFEHSDPTQAALVFSLLNEIIPVPEDYSAPSSYVTIERGVPRQWPNQPQLKIEEPGGRARRVRLSNDRLEILLELKPKPWDDKDKEWYAGAATTVLLDGKEILDAFNWLDMPDIEKRCMQLDRLQLLYPNGDEIWHEHFDLIRNWYQLISTSSGPVRSIVTIASQLFNYNYTGLPNQREQWSKCRLYRVISLYKGANYITEELKVYGTHGVGLISSGVVPLDFNTRYFSYMDMGLDPSINMYQKWFTISTAWAPYQGYGFATSADLPEMKVENPDPKFKSGDKNEHKTFLWKLRRRKEEATCLHLFTRDTPKELESEVRRAWHEVIDRPLAAKIKL
;
A
#
# COMPACT_ATOMS: atom_id res chain seq x y z
N MET A 1 0.23 14.61 -24.04
CA MET A 1 -0.48 13.33 -24.24
C MET A 1 -0.25 12.65 -22.93
N ASP A 2 -1.25 12.72 -22.07
CA ASP A 2 -1.07 12.56 -20.64
C ASP A 2 -2.09 11.48 -20.27
N GLY A 3 -1.60 10.35 -19.76
CA GLY A 3 -2.43 9.17 -19.51
C GLY A 3 -2.51 8.13 -20.63
N VAL A 4 -1.55 8.07 -21.57
CA VAL A 4 -1.33 6.84 -22.38
C VAL A 4 -0.18 6.07 -21.73
N GLU A 5 -0.48 4.92 -21.15
CA GLU A 5 0.54 4.00 -20.61
C GLU A 5 1.31 3.33 -21.77
N THR A 6 2.64 3.34 -21.69
CA THR A 6 3.50 2.83 -22.77
C THR A 6 4.44 1.76 -22.23
N LEU A 7 4.38 0.57 -22.82
CA LEU A 7 5.27 -0.55 -22.51
C LEU A 7 6.40 -0.63 -23.57
N ILE A 8 7.64 -0.54 -23.12
CA ILE A 8 8.88 -0.57 -23.92
C ILE A 8 9.84 -1.60 -23.31
N SER A 9 10.12 -2.67 -24.04
CA SER A 9 10.87 -3.84 -23.55
C SER A 9 12.22 -3.52 -22.90
N ASP A 10 12.98 -2.56 -23.44
CA ASP A 10 14.29 -2.14 -22.91
C ASP A 10 14.22 -1.37 -21.58
N LYS A 11 13.04 -0.87 -21.19
CA LYS A 11 12.82 -0.09 -19.97
C LYS A 11 12.04 -0.84 -18.91
N ASP A 12 11.07 -1.66 -19.34
CA ASP A 12 10.05 -2.21 -18.45
C ASP A 12 10.26 -3.71 -18.13
N ILE A 13 11.18 -4.38 -18.84
CA ILE A 13 11.66 -5.73 -18.48
C ILE A 13 12.90 -5.59 -17.59
N MET A 14 12.85 -6.15 -16.38
CA MET A 14 13.96 -6.01 -15.44
C MET A 14 15.17 -6.88 -15.82
N ALA A 15 16.37 -6.35 -15.65
CA ALA A 15 17.60 -7.09 -15.89
C ALA A 15 17.68 -8.33 -14.97
N GLY A 16 17.76 -9.52 -15.59
CA GLY A 16 17.81 -10.81 -14.88
C GLY A 16 16.50 -11.60 -14.86
N THR A 17 15.39 -11.04 -15.36
CA THR A 17 14.14 -11.80 -15.52
C THR A 17 14.16 -12.71 -16.74
N ALA A 18 13.17 -13.59 -16.85
CA ALA A 18 12.94 -14.39 -18.04
C ALA A 18 12.34 -13.52 -19.15
N TRP A 19 13.17 -12.66 -19.76
CA TRP A 19 12.76 -11.58 -20.67
C TRP A 19 11.71 -11.99 -21.73
N ARG A 20 11.82 -13.20 -22.26
CA ARG A 20 10.92 -13.70 -23.30
C ARG A 20 9.51 -14.01 -22.78
N SER A 21 9.33 -14.44 -21.52
CA SER A 21 7.98 -14.62 -20.97
C SER A 21 7.36 -13.28 -20.60
N GLU A 22 8.10 -12.39 -19.93
CA GLU A 22 7.59 -11.07 -19.56
C GLU A 22 7.19 -10.25 -20.79
N LEU A 23 7.99 -10.27 -21.86
CA LEU A 23 7.64 -9.61 -23.11
C LEU A 23 6.34 -10.15 -23.74
N LEU A 24 6.12 -11.47 -23.66
CA LEU A 24 4.89 -12.10 -24.18
C LEU A 24 3.68 -11.82 -23.28
N ASP A 25 3.86 -11.56 -22.00
CA ASP A 25 2.79 -11.18 -21.08
C ASP A 25 2.44 -9.68 -21.22
N MET A 26 3.43 -8.78 -21.29
CA MET A 26 3.25 -7.38 -21.69
C MET A 26 2.50 -7.25 -23.03
N MET A 27 2.81 -8.12 -23.99
CA MET A 27 2.14 -8.18 -25.29
C MET A 27 0.68 -8.67 -25.24
N LYS A 28 0.22 -9.33 -24.16
CA LYS A 28 -1.20 -9.73 -24.00
C LYS A 28 -2.07 -8.63 -23.40
N GLU A 29 -1.47 -7.72 -22.65
CA GLU A 29 -2.18 -6.65 -21.95
C GLU A 29 -2.27 -5.36 -22.79
N ALA A 30 -1.41 -5.22 -23.81
CA ALA A 30 -1.37 -4.05 -24.69
C ALA A 30 -2.57 -3.97 -25.68
N GLU A 31 -3.40 -2.93 -25.54
CA GLU A 31 -4.52 -2.68 -26.47
C GLU A 31 -4.08 -2.15 -27.85
N PHE A 32 -2.97 -1.42 -27.92
CA PHE A 32 -2.41 -0.85 -29.15
C PHE A 32 -0.91 -1.12 -29.21
N CYS A 33 -0.42 -1.61 -30.36
CA CYS A 33 0.98 -1.97 -30.56
C CYS A 33 1.60 -1.09 -31.67
N ILE A 34 2.65 -0.34 -31.34
CA ILE A 34 3.44 0.45 -32.28
C ILE A 34 4.71 -0.33 -32.60
N VAL A 35 4.94 -0.66 -33.87
CA VAL A 35 6.13 -1.43 -34.30
C VAL A 35 7.05 -0.53 -35.10
N CYS A 36 8.08 0.01 -34.46
CA CYS A 36 9.08 0.84 -35.11
C CYS A 36 9.96 0.00 -36.05
N LEU A 37 9.99 0.37 -37.34
CA LEU A 37 10.73 -0.34 -38.39
C LEU A 37 11.77 0.55 -39.04
N GLU A 38 12.99 0.04 -39.13
CA GLU A 38 14.12 0.63 -39.83
C GLU A 38 14.69 -0.39 -40.83
N ARG A 39 15.53 0.06 -41.76
CA ARG A 39 16.11 -0.81 -42.80
C ARG A 39 16.82 -2.06 -42.25
N GLN A 40 17.47 -1.93 -41.09
CA GLN A 40 18.13 -3.03 -40.37
C GLN A 40 17.11 -4.01 -39.77
N SER A 41 16.02 -3.50 -39.19
CA SER A 41 15.07 -4.33 -38.45
C SER A 41 14.18 -5.19 -39.35
N LEU A 42 13.97 -4.80 -40.62
CA LEU A 42 13.31 -5.61 -41.65
C LEU A 42 13.95 -6.98 -41.92
N ARG A 43 15.21 -7.18 -41.53
CA ARG A 43 15.92 -8.46 -41.66
C ARG A 43 15.87 -9.33 -40.40
N SER A 44 15.33 -8.80 -39.29
CA SER A 44 15.27 -9.51 -38.02
C SER A 44 14.15 -10.57 -38.05
N PRO A 45 14.46 -11.87 -37.91
CA PRO A 45 13.44 -12.91 -37.79
C PRO A 45 12.60 -12.75 -36.51
N TRP A 46 13.12 -12.00 -35.53
CA TRP A 46 12.51 -11.80 -34.22
C TRP A 46 11.25 -10.94 -34.29
N ILE A 47 11.28 -9.83 -35.03
CA ILE A 47 10.12 -8.93 -35.19
C ILE A 47 8.95 -9.66 -35.87
N ALA A 48 9.24 -10.52 -36.85
CA ALA A 48 8.21 -11.34 -37.49
C ALA A 48 7.58 -12.37 -36.53
N PHE A 49 8.33 -12.85 -35.54
CA PHE A 49 7.84 -13.78 -34.51
C PHE A 49 6.99 -13.07 -33.45
N GLU A 50 7.47 -11.96 -32.90
CA GLU A 50 6.76 -11.14 -31.89
C GLU A 50 5.41 -10.65 -32.42
N VAL A 51 5.41 -10.04 -33.60
CA VAL A 51 4.20 -9.58 -34.28
C VAL A 51 3.23 -10.74 -34.56
N GLY A 52 3.75 -11.92 -34.90
CA GLY A 52 2.95 -13.12 -35.11
C GLY A 52 2.24 -13.60 -33.83
N PHE A 53 2.85 -13.35 -32.66
CA PHE A 53 2.25 -13.63 -31.36
C PHE A 53 1.17 -12.60 -31.01
N VAL A 54 1.48 -11.30 -31.09
CA VAL A 54 0.51 -10.20 -30.87
C VAL A 54 -0.74 -10.38 -31.74
N ALA A 55 -0.55 -10.72 -33.02
CA ALA A 55 -1.63 -10.93 -33.99
C ALA A 55 -2.48 -12.20 -33.76
N ASN A 56 -2.04 -13.14 -32.91
CA ASN A 56 -2.78 -14.36 -32.56
C ASN A 56 -3.39 -14.30 -31.15
N SER A 57 -2.74 -13.62 -30.20
CA SER A 57 -3.20 -13.52 -28.82
C SER A 57 -4.29 -12.48 -28.59
N LEU A 58 -4.40 -11.49 -29.48
CA LEU A 58 -5.33 -10.38 -29.35
C LEU A 58 -6.31 -10.35 -30.53
N ALA A 59 -7.54 -10.83 -30.31
CA ALA A 59 -8.55 -10.92 -31.36
C ALA A 59 -8.95 -9.55 -31.96
N GLU A 60 -8.76 -8.44 -31.25
CA GLU A 60 -9.16 -7.08 -31.67
C GLU A 60 -8.11 -5.97 -31.39
N SER A 61 -6.82 -6.31 -31.25
CA SER A 61 -5.79 -5.26 -31.03
C SER A 61 -5.47 -4.47 -32.31
N SER A 62 -5.01 -3.23 -32.11
CA SER A 62 -4.62 -2.33 -33.19
C SER A 62 -3.10 -2.31 -33.31
N ILE A 63 -2.55 -2.90 -34.38
CA ILE A 63 -1.11 -2.87 -34.68
C ILE A 63 -0.83 -1.79 -35.73
N CYS A 64 0.09 -0.87 -35.44
CA CYS A 64 0.56 0.15 -36.38
C CYS A 64 2.07 0.01 -36.66
N PRO A 65 2.48 -0.41 -37.89
CA PRO A 65 3.86 -0.33 -38.32
C PRO A 65 4.28 1.14 -38.49
N TYR A 66 5.34 1.55 -37.81
CA TYR A 66 5.84 2.92 -37.81
C TYR A 66 7.22 2.99 -38.49
N LEU A 67 7.29 3.64 -39.66
CA LEU A 67 8.37 3.47 -40.63
C LEU A 67 9.40 4.60 -40.54
N ILE A 68 10.57 4.29 -39.96
CA ILE A 68 11.69 5.22 -39.79
C ILE A 68 12.63 5.10 -41.01
N GLY A 69 12.71 6.17 -41.81
CA GLY A 69 13.52 6.19 -43.04
C GLY A 69 13.08 5.18 -44.12
N LEU A 70 11.84 4.70 -44.05
CA LEU A 70 11.27 3.68 -44.92
C LEU A 70 9.91 4.12 -45.45
N SER A 71 9.58 3.71 -46.67
CA SER A 71 8.25 3.85 -47.27
C SER A 71 7.44 2.56 -47.13
N PRO A 72 6.09 2.59 -47.23
CA PRO A 72 5.27 1.38 -47.21
C PRO A 72 5.68 0.32 -48.25
N ARG A 73 6.26 0.73 -49.38
CA ARG A 73 6.80 -0.18 -50.42
C ARG A 73 7.93 -1.08 -49.89
N ASN A 74 8.70 -0.60 -48.92
CA ASN A 74 9.82 -1.34 -48.35
C ASN A 74 9.35 -2.52 -47.47
N ILE A 75 8.08 -2.56 -47.07
CA ILE A 75 7.51 -3.64 -46.26
C ILE A 75 6.52 -4.54 -47.00
N GLU A 76 6.30 -4.37 -48.32
CA GLU A 76 5.29 -5.13 -49.09
C GLU A 76 5.32 -6.65 -48.87
N ARG A 77 6.52 -7.23 -48.75
CA ARG A 77 6.75 -8.67 -48.53
C ARG A 77 6.93 -9.07 -47.06
N HIS A 78 6.82 -8.12 -46.13
CA HIS A 78 6.95 -8.34 -44.70
C HIS A 78 5.59 -8.72 -44.09
N PRO A 79 5.51 -9.58 -43.07
CA PRO A 79 4.22 -9.98 -42.44
C PRO A 79 3.36 -8.82 -41.89
N LEU A 80 3.96 -7.64 -41.69
CA LEU A 80 3.28 -6.41 -41.28
C LEU A 80 2.58 -5.65 -42.41
N SER A 81 2.78 -6.01 -43.69
CA SER A 81 2.16 -5.30 -44.83
C SER A 81 0.63 -5.32 -44.85
N LYS A 82 0.01 -6.24 -44.09
CA LYS A 82 -1.44 -6.31 -43.87
C LYS A 82 -1.99 -5.23 -42.94
N TYR A 83 -1.14 -4.50 -42.20
CA TYR A 83 -1.55 -3.41 -41.31
C TYR A 83 -1.25 -2.04 -41.95
N GLN A 84 -2.06 -1.03 -41.62
CA GLN A 84 -1.86 0.32 -42.16
C GLN A 84 -0.65 0.99 -41.50
N ALA A 85 0.46 1.01 -42.23
CA ALA A 85 1.70 1.65 -41.78
C ALA A 85 1.60 3.19 -41.81
N LYS A 86 2.32 3.84 -40.88
CA LYS A 86 2.55 5.28 -40.85
C LYS A 86 4.04 5.55 -40.99
N GLN A 87 4.40 6.58 -41.75
CA GLN A 87 5.79 7.02 -41.86
C GLN A 87 6.16 7.86 -40.63
N ALA A 88 7.43 7.81 -40.24
CA ALA A 88 7.99 8.66 -39.20
C ALA A 88 8.25 10.09 -39.75
N ASP A 89 7.17 10.76 -40.13
CA ASP A 89 7.13 12.16 -40.58
C ASP A 89 5.99 12.91 -39.85
N LYS A 90 5.86 14.22 -40.08
CA LYS A 90 4.90 15.08 -39.36
C LYS A 90 3.45 14.59 -39.52
N GLU A 91 3.09 14.13 -40.71
CA GLU A 91 1.72 13.71 -41.03
C GLU A 91 1.44 12.29 -40.49
N GLY A 92 2.37 11.36 -40.68
CA GLY A 92 2.26 10.00 -40.16
C GLY A 92 2.29 9.92 -38.63
N THR A 93 3.08 10.78 -37.96
CA THR A 93 3.08 10.88 -36.50
C THR A 93 1.78 11.48 -35.98
N TRP A 94 1.26 12.54 -36.64
CA TRP A 94 -0.04 13.11 -36.29
C TRP A 94 -1.16 12.07 -36.40
N ASP A 95 -1.20 11.32 -37.50
CA ASP A 95 -2.21 10.29 -37.73
C ASP A 95 -2.14 9.15 -36.70
N LEU A 96 -0.93 8.78 -36.26
CA LEU A 96 -0.72 7.79 -35.19
C LEU A 96 -1.25 8.32 -33.84
N ILE A 97 -0.92 9.56 -33.49
CA ILE A 97 -1.38 10.25 -32.27
C ILE A 97 -2.91 10.36 -32.26
N LEU A 98 -3.51 10.70 -33.40
CA LEU A 98 -4.95 10.81 -33.57
C LEU A 98 -5.65 9.43 -33.47
N ALA A 99 -5.02 8.36 -33.96
CA ALA A 99 -5.53 7.00 -33.84
C ALA A 99 -5.53 6.50 -32.37
N LEU A 100 -4.49 6.84 -31.60
CA LEU A 100 -4.41 6.54 -30.16
C LEU A 100 -5.51 7.25 -29.36
N GLU A 101 -5.64 8.57 -29.52
CA GLU A 101 -6.68 9.37 -28.85
C GLU A 101 -8.09 8.83 -29.14
N ARG A 102 -8.38 8.55 -30.42
CA ARG A 102 -9.69 8.00 -30.84
C ARG A 102 -9.94 6.59 -30.30
N LYS A 103 -8.90 5.76 -30.12
CA LYS A 103 -9.07 4.43 -29.49
C LYS A 103 -9.38 4.56 -28.01
N GLN A 104 -8.66 5.43 -27.29
CA GLN A 104 -8.80 5.59 -25.84
C GLN A 104 -10.10 6.31 -25.44
N HIS A 105 -10.59 7.23 -26.27
CA HIS A 105 -11.63 8.18 -25.87
C HIS A 105 -12.76 8.42 -26.89
N GLY A 106 -12.69 7.79 -28.06
CA GLY A 106 -13.63 8.02 -29.16
C GLY A 106 -13.42 9.36 -29.91
N PRO A 107 -14.11 9.57 -31.04
CA PRO A 107 -13.96 10.78 -31.86
C PRO A 107 -14.58 12.01 -31.19
N ASN A 108 -13.82 13.11 -31.09
CA ASN A 108 -14.32 14.38 -30.53
C ASN A 108 -13.63 15.58 -31.17
N ALA A 109 -14.35 16.33 -32.02
CA ALA A 109 -13.79 17.41 -32.82
C ALA A 109 -13.08 18.52 -32.01
N LEU A 110 -13.64 18.92 -30.86
CA LEU A 110 -13.04 19.97 -30.01
C LEU A 110 -11.74 19.48 -29.34
N ARG A 111 -11.69 18.21 -28.97
CA ARG A 111 -10.50 17.60 -28.38
C ARG A 111 -9.42 17.34 -29.42
N GLU A 112 -9.80 16.83 -30.60
CA GLU A 112 -8.89 16.63 -31.73
C GLU A 112 -8.26 17.96 -32.18
N GLN A 113 -9.02 19.06 -32.17
CA GLN A 113 -8.49 20.41 -32.42
C GLN A 113 -7.43 20.81 -31.38
N ARG A 114 -7.73 20.70 -30.08
CA ARG A 114 -6.76 21.04 -29.01
C ARG A 114 -5.52 20.14 -29.05
N LEU A 115 -5.70 18.86 -29.36
CA LEU A 115 -4.61 17.91 -29.55
C LEU A 115 -3.74 18.29 -30.75
N ARG A 116 -4.35 18.81 -31.83
CA ARG A 116 -3.62 19.32 -33.01
C ARG A 116 -2.80 20.56 -32.68
N GLU A 117 -3.42 21.57 -32.05
CA GLU A 117 -2.74 22.79 -31.60
C GLU A 117 -1.52 22.45 -30.71
N ARG A 118 -1.68 21.49 -29.80
CA ARG A 118 -0.59 20.98 -28.98
C ARG A 118 0.48 20.24 -29.80
N PHE A 119 0.09 19.35 -30.71
CA PHE A 119 1.02 18.59 -31.55
C PHE A 119 1.91 19.50 -32.42
N GLU A 120 1.34 20.54 -33.04
CA GLU A 120 2.10 21.48 -33.88
C GLU A 120 3.24 22.14 -33.09
N LEU A 121 2.95 22.61 -31.86
CA LEU A 121 3.94 23.20 -30.97
C LEU A 121 5.08 22.22 -30.60
N TYR A 122 4.75 21.00 -30.18
CA TYR A 122 5.76 19.98 -29.85
C TYR A 122 6.57 19.55 -31.06
N TRP A 123 5.96 19.47 -32.24
CA TRP A 123 6.64 19.08 -33.47
C TRP A 123 7.70 20.09 -33.87
N GLU A 124 7.36 21.38 -33.89
CA GLU A 124 8.26 22.44 -34.33
C GLU A 124 9.37 22.75 -33.31
N HIS A 125 9.06 22.69 -32.00
CA HIS A 125 10.03 23.05 -30.96
C HIS A 125 10.94 21.91 -30.51
N GLN A 126 10.50 20.65 -30.58
CA GLN A 126 11.23 19.50 -30.02
C GLN A 126 11.49 18.41 -31.06
N LEU A 127 10.45 17.81 -31.65
CA LEU A 127 10.59 16.58 -32.44
C LEU A 127 11.34 16.75 -33.76
N THR A 128 11.24 17.92 -34.41
CA THR A 128 11.90 18.18 -35.72
C THR A 128 13.42 17.95 -35.66
N LYS A 129 14.08 18.21 -34.52
CA LYS A 129 15.53 17.99 -34.36
C LYS A 129 15.88 16.52 -34.12
N GLU A 130 15.05 15.81 -33.37
CA GLU A 130 15.27 14.40 -33.01
C GLU A 130 15.07 13.48 -34.22
N PHE A 131 14.02 13.72 -35.02
CA PHE A 131 13.77 12.99 -36.26
C PHE A 131 14.86 13.20 -37.31
N ALA A 132 15.42 14.41 -37.40
CA ALA A 132 16.58 14.67 -38.25
C ALA A 132 17.82 13.85 -37.82
N GLY A 133 18.02 13.64 -36.52
CA GLY A 133 19.06 12.76 -35.98
C GLY A 133 18.85 11.30 -36.37
N LEU A 134 17.66 10.76 -36.15
CA LEU A 134 17.31 9.36 -36.45
C LEU A 134 17.54 8.98 -37.93
N LEU A 135 17.24 9.90 -38.86
CA LEU A 135 17.46 9.68 -40.29
C LEU A 135 18.94 9.67 -40.71
N THR A 136 19.87 10.07 -39.83
CA THR A 136 21.32 10.12 -40.11
C THR A 136 22.15 9.01 -39.45
N GLY A 137 21.64 8.34 -38.41
CA GLY A 137 22.41 7.41 -37.58
C GLY A 137 22.47 5.94 -38.02
N GLY A 138 21.73 5.53 -39.05
CA GLY A 138 21.51 4.12 -39.40
C GLY A 138 22.65 3.38 -40.11
N ALA A 139 23.91 3.67 -39.80
CA ALA A 139 25.07 3.13 -40.51
C ALA A 139 26.32 2.91 -39.62
N GLU A 140 26.28 1.93 -38.70
CA GLU A 140 27.41 1.05 -38.29
C GLU A 140 27.07 0.23 -37.02
N ALA A 141 27.09 -1.13 -37.09
CA ALA A 141 27.58 -2.10 -36.07
C ALA A 141 27.01 -3.53 -36.21
N GLU A 142 27.87 -4.56 -36.03
CA GLU A 142 27.64 -6.03 -36.13
C GLU A 142 28.73 -6.74 -35.27
N GLN A 143 28.69 -7.98 -34.75
CA GLN A 143 27.88 -9.21 -34.92
C GLN A 143 27.69 -9.97 -33.57
N PRO A 144 26.69 -10.89 -33.41
CA PRO A 144 26.51 -11.71 -32.21
C PRO A 144 27.20 -13.10 -32.28
N THR A 145 27.53 -13.70 -31.12
CA THR A 145 28.07 -15.08 -31.00
C THR A 145 27.32 -15.95 -30.00
N SER A 146 27.01 -17.21 -30.38
CA SER A 146 26.23 -18.19 -29.59
C SER A 146 27.04 -19.01 -28.56
N PRO A 147 26.39 -19.59 -27.53
CA PRO A 147 26.98 -20.55 -26.60
C PRO A 147 26.76 -22.03 -27.00
N ALA A 148 27.49 -22.95 -26.35
CA ALA A 148 27.47 -24.41 -26.55
C ALA A 148 27.23 -25.18 -25.21
N PRO A 149 26.88 -26.50 -25.22
CA PRO A 149 26.00 -27.07 -24.19
C PRO A 149 26.62 -27.91 -23.04
N GLN A 150 25.72 -28.37 -22.16
CA GLN A 150 25.86 -28.98 -20.83
C GLN A 150 26.60 -30.34 -20.72
N LYS A 151 26.93 -30.74 -19.48
CA LYS A 151 27.17 -32.13 -19.08
C LYS A 151 26.47 -32.50 -17.75
N ARG A 152 26.13 -33.79 -17.63
CA ARG A 152 25.30 -34.42 -16.58
C ARG A 152 26.18 -35.33 -15.69
N VAL A 153 25.84 -35.49 -14.41
CA VAL A 153 26.52 -36.41 -13.47
C VAL A 153 25.46 -37.25 -12.74
N GLU A 154 25.77 -38.52 -12.46
CA GLU A 154 24.91 -39.51 -11.80
C GLU A 154 25.31 -39.70 -10.30
N PRO A 155 24.42 -40.21 -9.43
CA PRO A 155 24.67 -40.32 -7.99
C PRO A 155 25.25 -41.67 -7.53
N GLU A 156 26.09 -41.66 -6.48
CA GLU A 156 26.62 -42.85 -5.80
C GLU A 156 25.75 -43.34 -4.62
N GLN A 157 25.97 -44.58 -4.19
CA GLN A 157 25.23 -45.29 -3.13
C GLN A 157 25.96 -45.33 -1.77
N PRO A 158 25.24 -45.48 -0.64
CA PRO A 158 25.83 -45.47 0.72
C PRO A 158 26.34 -46.83 1.22
N SER A 159 27.19 -46.79 2.26
CA SER A 159 27.81 -47.96 2.93
C SER A 159 27.13 -48.34 4.27
N PRO A 160 27.28 -49.59 4.77
CA PRO A 160 26.43 -50.18 5.83
C PRO A 160 26.85 -49.89 7.30
N PRO A 161 26.00 -50.20 8.30
CA PRO A 161 26.15 -49.77 9.70
C PRO A 161 26.99 -50.71 10.59
N THR A 162 27.37 -50.22 11.78
CA THR A 162 28.14 -50.92 12.82
C THR A 162 27.33 -51.12 14.11
N GLU A 163 27.53 -52.24 14.79
CA GLU A 163 26.75 -52.71 15.96
C GLU A 163 27.06 -52.00 17.31
N PRO A 164 26.13 -52.02 18.28
CA PRO A 164 26.31 -51.39 19.60
C PRO A 164 26.95 -52.32 20.67
N GLY A 165 27.84 -51.76 21.49
CA GLY A 165 28.42 -52.42 22.67
C GLY A 165 27.54 -52.35 23.94
N PRO A 166 27.84 -53.16 24.98
CA PRO A 166 26.93 -53.40 26.11
C PRO A 166 26.90 -52.27 27.15
N GLN A 167 25.69 -51.94 27.61
CA GLN A 167 25.45 -50.98 28.68
C GLN A 167 25.75 -51.58 30.07
N ARG A 168 26.42 -50.81 30.95
CA ARG A 168 26.48 -51.07 32.40
C ARG A 168 25.65 -50.01 33.12
N LEU A 169 24.70 -50.43 33.96
CA LEU A 169 24.04 -49.52 34.89
C LEU A 169 25.05 -48.98 35.90
N ILE A 170 25.13 -47.66 35.99
CA ILE A 170 25.74 -46.94 37.12
C ILE A 170 24.64 -46.01 37.64
N VAL A 171 24.25 -46.19 38.90
CA VAL A 171 23.32 -45.28 39.59
C VAL A 171 24.18 -44.19 40.25
N PRO A 172 24.05 -42.91 39.86
CA PRO A 172 24.77 -41.83 40.52
C PRO A 172 24.15 -41.49 41.89
N PRO A 173 24.95 -41.06 42.88
CA PRO A 173 24.43 -40.59 44.16
C PRO A 173 23.78 -39.21 44.03
N THR A 174 22.85 -38.90 44.92
CA THR A 174 22.10 -37.63 44.93
C THR A 174 23.01 -36.45 45.26
N GLU A 175 23.20 -35.53 44.31
CA GLU A 175 23.82 -34.23 44.54
C GLU A 175 22.84 -33.25 45.23
N PRO A 176 23.32 -32.28 46.04
CA PRO A 176 22.47 -31.29 46.67
C PRO A 176 21.84 -30.34 45.64
N GLU A 177 20.72 -29.70 46.01
CA GLU A 177 20.01 -28.75 45.14
C GLU A 177 20.95 -27.67 44.59
N ALA A 178 21.14 -27.69 43.27
CA ALA A 178 21.86 -26.63 42.57
C ALA A 178 21.05 -25.33 42.62
N GLU A 179 21.75 -24.20 42.66
CA GLU A 179 21.16 -22.89 42.38
C GLU A 179 20.35 -22.96 41.07
N PRO A 180 19.19 -22.28 40.99
CA PRO A 180 18.33 -22.37 39.81
C PRO A 180 19.13 -21.97 38.58
N LYS A 181 19.28 -22.92 37.64
CA LYS A 181 19.90 -22.65 36.33
C LYS A 181 19.25 -21.39 35.75
N PRO A 182 20.03 -20.41 35.25
CA PRO A 182 19.44 -19.24 34.62
C PRO A 182 18.49 -19.71 33.52
N ALA A 183 17.26 -19.18 33.55
CA ALA A 183 16.23 -19.55 32.59
C ALA A 183 16.79 -19.38 31.16
N PRO A 184 16.53 -20.34 30.24
CA PRO A 184 17.04 -20.22 28.88
C PRO A 184 16.53 -18.90 28.26
N PRO A 185 17.39 -18.15 27.54
CA PRO A 185 17.00 -16.88 26.95
C PRO A 185 15.84 -17.09 25.98
N PHE A 186 14.74 -16.37 26.19
CA PHE A 186 13.56 -16.49 25.35
C PHE A 186 13.85 -15.90 23.97
N ARG A 187 13.60 -16.67 22.90
CA ARG A 187 13.97 -16.29 21.54
C ARG A 187 12.76 -16.21 20.63
N LEU A 188 12.63 -15.08 19.95
CA LEU A 188 11.74 -14.95 18.80
C LEU A 188 12.52 -15.18 17.51
N SER A 189 11.96 -16.03 16.65
CA SER A 189 12.45 -16.24 15.28
C SER A 189 11.87 -15.16 14.37
N LEU A 190 12.72 -14.45 13.64
CA LEU A 190 12.33 -13.39 12.70
C LEU A 190 12.24 -13.92 11.27
N PHE A 191 11.28 -13.41 10.51
CA PHE A 191 11.05 -13.79 9.12
C PHE A 191 10.83 -12.56 8.26
N ASN A 192 11.61 -12.48 7.19
CA ASN A 192 11.43 -11.53 6.11
C ASN A 192 10.99 -12.28 4.85
N THR A 193 9.69 -12.28 4.56
CA THR A 193 9.10 -12.96 3.39
C THR A 193 9.14 -12.12 2.10
N SER A 194 9.82 -10.97 2.11
CA SER A 194 10.03 -10.16 0.90
C SER A 194 11.10 -10.78 -0.01
N PHE A 195 11.34 -10.15 -1.17
CA PHE A 195 12.36 -10.57 -2.13
C PHE A 195 13.74 -9.90 -1.91
N TYR A 196 13.90 -9.07 -0.87
CA TYR A 196 15.12 -8.29 -0.62
C TYR A 196 15.48 -8.22 0.87
N PRO A 197 16.77 -8.06 1.23
CA PRO A 197 17.15 -7.73 2.60
C PRO A 197 16.54 -6.40 3.00
N ARG A 198 15.98 -6.32 4.21
CA ARG A 198 15.44 -5.07 4.76
C ARG A 198 15.46 -5.09 6.28
N LYS A 199 15.36 -3.90 6.86
CA LYS A 199 15.04 -3.67 8.27
C LYS A 199 13.61 -3.14 8.39
N GLY A 200 13.12 -2.93 9.60
CA GLY A 200 11.78 -2.39 9.82
C GLY A 200 11.26 -2.70 11.21
N HIS A 201 9.95 -2.57 11.38
CA HIS A 201 9.26 -2.86 12.63
C HIS A 201 8.73 -4.29 12.63
N VAL A 202 8.79 -4.94 13.79
CA VAL A 202 8.26 -6.28 14.03
C VAL A 202 7.27 -6.19 15.18
N THR A 203 6.08 -6.73 14.99
CA THR A 203 5.03 -6.79 16.02
C THR A 203 4.74 -8.25 16.36
N HIS A 204 4.58 -8.56 17.65
CA HIS A 204 4.16 -9.88 18.11
C HIS A 204 3.21 -9.77 19.30
N ASP A 205 2.34 -10.77 19.47
CA ASP A 205 1.45 -10.86 20.63
C ASP A 205 2.26 -10.82 21.94
N TRP A 206 1.83 -9.98 22.88
CA TRP A 206 2.51 -9.86 24.16
C TRP A 206 2.14 -10.99 25.13
N GLN A 207 0.90 -11.47 25.10
CA GLN A 207 0.42 -12.46 26.08
C GLN A 207 1.25 -13.76 25.99
N SER A 208 1.50 -14.25 24.79
CA SER A 208 2.33 -15.43 24.53
C SER A 208 3.79 -15.28 25.00
N ILE A 209 4.31 -14.05 25.07
CA ILE A 209 5.66 -13.74 25.58
C ILE A 209 5.63 -13.65 27.11
N PHE A 210 4.60 -13.00 27.67
CA PHE A 210 4.41 -12.88 29.11
C PHE A 210 4.22 -14.26 29.76
N ASP A 211 3.36 -15.11 29.20
CA ASP A 211 3.08 -16.46 29.70
C ASP A 211 4.35 -17.35 29.73
N ALA A 212 5.25 -17.16 28.77
CA ALA A 212 6.48 -17.93 28.65
C ALA A 212 7.66 -17.40 29.48
N THR A 213 7.62 -16.13 29.91
CA THR A 213 8.79 -15.45 30.51
C THR A 213 8.53 -14.80 31.87
N GLY A 214 7.29 -14.44 32.19
CA GLY A 214 6.92 -13.64 33.35
C GLY A 214 7.58 -12.26 33.41
N ILE A 215 8.13 -11.76 32.30
CA ILE A 215 8.76 -10.43 32.20
C ILE A 215 7.64 -9.38 32.17
N PRO A 216 7.60 -8.41 33.09
CA PRO A 216 6.61 -7.35 33.01
C PRO A 216 6.93 -6.37 31.87
N PRO A 217 5.91 -5.73 31.26
CA PRO A 217 6.07 -4.85 30.08
C PRO A 217 7.14 -3.77 30.20
N GLU A 218 7.32 -3.21 31.40
CA GLU A 218 8.28 -2.15 31.71
C GLU A 218 9.73 -2.62 31.90
N GLU A 219 9.96 -3.94 32.04
CA GLU A 219 11.29 -4.55 32.17
C GLU A 219 11.72 -5.31 30.89
N VAL A 220 10.97 -5.20 29.78
CA VAL A 220 11.28 -5.95 28.56
C VAL A 220 12.46 -5.34 27.80
N VAL A 221 13.52 -6.13 27.62
CA VAL A 221 14.67 -5.76 26.79
C VAL A 221 14.77 -6.73 25.61
N VAL A 222 14.85 -6.19 24.39
CA VAL A 222 14.98 -6.95 23.15
C VAL A 222 16.37 -6.74 22.57
N ARG A 223 17.10 -7.83 22.29
CA ARG A 223 18.46 -7.80 21.70
C ARG A 223 18.53 -8.50 20.36
N ASP A 224 19.32 -7.95 19.43
CA ASP A 224 19.74 -8.65 18.21
C ASP A 224 20.69 -9.82 18.51
N GLU A 225 21.00 -10.64 17.50
CA GLU A 225 21.93 -11.78 17.63
C GLU A 225 23.35 -11.40 18.08
N ARG A 226 23.72 -10.12 17.96
CA ARG A 226 25.03 -9.58 18.37
C ARG A 226 24.98 -9.00 19.79
N GLY A 227 23.83 -9.05 20.46
CA GLY A 227 23.62 -8.53 21.82
C GLY A 227 23.29 -7.03 21.89
N HIS A 228 23.15 -6.34 20.75
CA HIS A 228 22.75 -4.93 20.76
C HIS A 228 21.27 -4.80 21.11
N GLU A 229 20.98 -3.88 22.03
CA GLU A 229 19.61 -3.56 22.39
C GLU A 229 18.89 -2.80 21.27
N LEU A 230 17.67 -3.25 20.96
CA LEU A 230 16.80 -2.68 19.94
C LEU A 230 15.78 -1.72 20.56
N PRO A 231 15.30 -0.70 19.83
CA PRO A 231 14.12 0.08 20.24
C PRO A 231 12.92 -0.86 20.34
N ALA A 232 12.33 -0.99 21.53
CA ALA A 232 11.20 -1.86 21.82
C ALA A 232 10.21 -1.22 22.80
N GLN A 233 8.93 -1.57 22.70
CA GLN A 233 7.87 -1.21 23.63
C GLN A 233 6.75 -2.25 23.60
N VAL A 234 5.92 -2.28 24.65
CA VAL A 234 4.64 -3.00 24.64
C VAL A 234 3.52 -1.99 24.46
N ASP A 235 2.70 -2.18 23.42
CA ASP A 235 1.52 -1.36 23.16
C ASP A 235 0.26 -2.02 23.71
N TYR A 236 -0.68 -1.21 24.19
CA TYR A 236 -1.98 -1.64 24.70
C TYR A 236 -3.11 -1.11 23.81
N PHE A 237 -3.91 -2.02 23.25
CA PHE A 237 -5.02 -1.65 22.37
C PHE A 237 -6.31 -1.33 23.14
N GLU A 238 -6.44 -1.83 24.38
CA GLU A 238 -7.53 -1.49 25.31
C GLU A 238 -6.96 -1.19 26.71
N HIS A 239 -7.37 -0.06 27.32
CA HIS A 239 -6.77 0.46 28.57
C HIS A 239 -7.03 -0.40 29.83
N SER A 240 -7.77 -1.49 29.68
CA SER A 240 -8.23 -2.35 30.79
C SER A 240 -7.89 -3.83 30.59
N ASP A 241 -7.29 -4.21 29.46
CA ASP A 241 -7.12 -5.61 29.07
C ASP A 241 -5.66 -5.90 28.63
N PRO A 242 -4.83 -6.49 29.51
CA PRO A 242 -3.45 -6.82 29.17
C PRO A 242 -3.34 -7.97 28.15
N THR A 243 -4.43 -8.70 27.87
CA THR A 243 -4.45 -9.71 26.78
C THR A 243 -4.53 -9.05 25.40
N GLN A 244 -4.93 -7.77 25.33
CA GLN A 244 -4.90 -6.95 24.12
C GLN A 244 -3.66 -6.06 24.11
N ALA A 245 -2.49 -6.70 24.14
CA ALA A 245 -1.19 -6.03 24.08
C ALA A 245 -0.25 -6.68 23.05
N ALA A 246 0.67 -5.90 22.47
CA ALA A 246 1.67 -6.39 21.54
C ALA A 246 3.05 -5.82 21.84
N LEU A 247 4.07 -6.68 21.81
CA LEU A 247 5.46 -6.24 21.72
C LEU A 247 5.70 -5.71 20.30
N VAL A 248 6.21 -4.49 20.20
CA VAL A 248 6.73 -3.95 18.94
C VAL A 248 8.18 -3.52 19.11
N PHE A 249 9.04 -3.88 18.16
CA PHE A 249 10.45 -3.50 18.15
C PHE A 249 10.95 -3.17 16.75
N SER A 250 12.04 -2.40 16.67
CA SER A 250 12.64 -1.95 15.41
C SER A 250 13.98 -2.60 15.16
N LEU A 251 14.14 -3.26 14.02
CA LEU A 251 15.43 -3.78 13.57
C LEU A 251 16.32 -2.63 13.11
N LEU A 252 17.53 -2.54 13.67
CA LEU A 252 18.52 -1.53 13.27
C LEU A 252 19.32 -1.97 12.03
N ASN A 253 19.48 -3.29 11.86
CA ASN A 253 20.18 -3.94 10.75
C ASN A 253 19.18 -4.66 9.85
N GLU A 254 19.55 -4.89 8.59
CA GLU A 254 18.74 -5.65 7.64
C GLU A 254 18.82 -7.16 7.92
N ILE A 255 17.71 -7.87 7.68
CA ILE A 255 17.66 -9.34 7.72
C ILE A 255 17.33 -9.89 6.33
N ILE A 256 17.96 -11.01 5.99
CA ILE A 256 17.85 -11.63 4.66
C ILE A 256 16.44 -12.17 4.36
N PRO A 257 16.01 -12.20 3.09
CA PRO A 257 14.74 -12.80 2.71
C PRO A 257 14.73 -14.32 2.93
N VAL A 258 13.57 -14.89 3.26
CA VAL A 258 13.33 -16.33 3.46
C VAL A 258 12.01 -16.76 2.83
N PRO A 259 11.80 -18.05 2.51
CA PRO A 259 10.56 -18.52 1.88
C PRO A 259 9.31 -18.27 2.73
N GLU A 260 8.17 -18.09 2.05
CA GLU A 260 6.85 -17.82 2.66
C GLU A 260 6.29 -18.98 3.50
N ASP A 261 6.91 -20.17 3.44
CA ASP A 261 6.53 -21.34 4.25
C ASP A 261 7.02 -21.25 5.71
N TYR A 262 7.84 -20.25 6.06
CA TYR A 262 8.46 -20.06 7.37
C TYR A 262 9.36 -21.24 7.80
N SER A 263 9.86 -22.05 6.86
CA SER A 263 10.71 -23.22 7.10
C SER A 263 12.03 -22.88 7.83
N ALA A 264 12.64 -21.75 7.48
CA ALA A 264 13.83 -21.21 8.13
C ALA A 264 13.65 -19.72 8.43
N PRO A 265 14.03 -19.23 9.63
CA PRO A 265 13.99 -17.82 9.95
C PRO A 265 15.19 -17.07 9.38
N SER A 266 14.97 -15.80 9.07
CA SER A 266 15.98 -14.85 8.59
C SER A 266 17.02 -14.50 9.67
N SER A 267 16.58 -14.44 10.93
CA SER A 267 17.37 -14.06 12.10
C SER A 267 16.59 -14.36 13.38
N TYR A 268 17.12 -14.02 14.56
CA TYR A 268 16.46 -14.15 15.86
C TYR A 268 16.67 -12.90 16.72
N VAL A 269 15.76 -12.65 17.66
CA VAL A 269 16.01 -11.74 18.80
C VAL A 269 15.89 -12.49 20.11
N THR A 270 16.63 -12.03 21.11
CA THR A 270 16.50 -12.48 22.50
C THR A 270 15.64 -11.48 23.28
N ILE A 271 14.71 -11.98 24.08
CA ILE A 271 13.94 -11.21 25.05
C ILE A 271 14.46 -11.57 26.44
N GLU A 272 14.79 -10.56 27.22
CA GLU A 272 15.31 -10.69 28.58
C GLU A 272 14.66 -9.67 29.52
N ARG A 273 14.70 -9.95 30.82
CA ARG A 273 14.33 -9.00 31.87
C ARG A 273 15.50 -8.04 32.08
N GLY A 274 15.26 -6.74 32.05
CA GLY A 274 16.27 -5.73 32.30
C GLY A 274 15.70 -4.34 32.54
N VAL A 275 16.55 -3.33 32.46
CA VAL A 275 16.13 -1.91 32.48
C VAL A 275 16.25 -1.39 31.05
N PRO A 276 15.14 -1.10 30.34
CA PRO A 276 15.19 -0.65 28.95
C PRO A 276 15.93 0.66 28.79
N ARG A 277 16.76 0.73 27.75
CA ARG A 277 17.50 1.92 27.34
C ARG A 277 16.54 3.05 26.98
N GLN A 278 16.83 4.23 27.51
CA GLN A 278 16.16 5.46 27.08
C GLN A 278 16.64 5.86 25.68
N TRP A 279 15.72 5.90 24.72
CA TRP A 279 15.99 6.33 23.35
C TRP A 279 15.66 7.82 23.16
N PRO A 280 16.48 8.60 22.43
CA PRO A 280 16.17 9.98 22.09
C PRO A 280 15.12 10.06 20.97
N ASN A 281 14.49 11.23 20.81
CA ASN A 281 13.53 11.52 19.74
C ASN A 281 12.48 10.41 19.57
N GLN A 282 11.79 10.08 20.66
CA GLN A 282 10.66 9.15 20.62
C GLN A 282 9.44 9.88 20.04
N PRO A 283 8.58 9.18 19.28
CA PRO A 283 7.23 9.66 18.97
C PRO A 283 6.50 10.14 20.22
N GLN A 284 5.70 11.19 20.07
CA GLN A 284 4.96 11.84 21.14
C GLN A 284 3.47 11.76 20.88
N LEU A 285 2.71 11.62 21.96
CA LEU A 285 1.26 11.69 21.97
C LEU A 285 0.82 12.74 22.98
N LYS A 286 -0.06 13.66 22.56
CA LYS A 286 -0.66 14.67 23.42
C LYS A 286 -2.18 14.68 23.25
N ILE A 287 -2.89 14.47 24.35
CA ILE A 287 -4.35 14.56 24.42
C ILE A 287 -4.72 15.99 24.81
N GLU A 288 -5.70 16.59 24.13
CA GLU A 288 -6.29 17.87 24.52
C GLU A 288 -7.69 17.66 25.10
N GLU A 289 -7.88 18.09 26.35
CA GLU A 289 -9.08 17.83 27.16
C GLU A 289 -9.78 19.10 27.68
N PRO A 290 -10.26 20.02 26.81
CA PRO A 290 -11.04 21.16 27.27
C PRO A 290 -12.31 20.67 27.98
N GLY A 291 -12.38 20.90 29.30
CA GLY A 291 -13.48 20.40 30.15
C GLY A 291 -13.32 18.95 30.65
N GLY A 292 -12.11 18.40 30.68
CA GLY A 292 -11.84 17.09 31.32
C GLY A 292 -12.35 15.88 30.54
N ARG A 293 -12.44 15.99 29.21
CA ARG A 293 -12.71 14.87 28.31
C ARG A 293 -11.95 15.04 27.01
N ALA A 294 -11.13 14.06 26.63
CA ALA A 294 -10.45 13.95 25.34
C ALA A 294 -11.29 14.51 24.18
N ARG A 295 -10.72 15.50 23.49
CA ARG A 295 -11.34 16.19 22.36
C ARG A 295 -10.48 16.08 21.11
N ARG A 296 -9.16 16.24 21.26
CA ARG A 296 -8.19 16.06 20.19
C ARG A 296 -7.05 15.18 20.66
N VAL A 297 -6.44 14.47 19.72
CA VAL A 297 -5.20 13.74 19.93
C VAL A 297 -4.19 14.20 18.88
N ARG A 298 -3.03 14.65 19.34
CA ARG A 298 -1.88 14.97 18.51
C ARG A 298 -0.90 13.82 18.61
N LEU A 299 -0.54 13.24 17.48
CA LEU A 299 0.58 12.31 17.34
C LEU A 299 1.69 13.07 16.60
N SER A 300 2.94 12.95 17.05
CA SER A 300 4.08 13.51 16.31
C SER A 300 5.31 12.61 16.40
N ASN A 301 6.16 12.69 15.38
CA ASN A 301 7.53 12.17 15.41
C ASN A 301 8.48 13.27 14.87
N ASP A 302 9.66 12.89 14.40
CA ASP A 302 10.69 13.74 13.82
C ASP A 302 10.42 14.25 12.38
N ARG A 303 9.34 13.79 11.73
CA ARG A 303 8.97 14.08 10.33
C ARG A 303 7.53 14.54 10.16
N LEU A 304 6.58 13.89 10.84
CA LEU A 304 5.14 14.03 10.69
C LEU A 304 4.50 14.41 12.03
N GLU A 305 3.58 15.38 12.00
CA GLU A 305 2.63 15.66 13.07
C GLU A 305 1.21 15.58 12.51
N ILE A 306 0.30 14.94 13.24
CA ILE A 306 -1.11 14.81 12.87
C ILE A 306 -2.02 15.16 14.06
N LEU A 307 -3.05 15.98 13.80
CA LEU A 307 -4.06 16.37 14.78
C LEU A 307 -5.41 15.74 14.45
N LEU A 308 -5.83 14.77 15.26
CA LEU A 308 -7.11 14.07 15.14
C LEU A 308 -8.18 14.75 16.00
N GLU A 309 -9.31 15.15 15.40
CA GLU A 309 -10.48 15.64 16.12
C GLU A 309 -11.38 14.47 16.54
N LEU A 310 -11.47 14.17 17.84
CA LEU A 310 -12.32 13.08 18.33
C LEU A 310 -13.80 13.48 18.37
N LYS A 311 -14.11 14.78 18.49
CA LYS A 311 -15.48 15.30 18.61
C LYS A 311 -15.75 16.28 17.48
N PRO A 312 -16.99 16.36 16.96
CA PRO A 312 -17.40 17.45 16.08
C PRO A 312 -17.03 18.81 16.70
N LYS A 313 -16.54 19.74 15.87
CA LYS A 313 -16.13 21.10 16.28
C LYS A 313 -17.34 21.82 16.89
N PRO A 314 -17.23 22.45 18.08
CA PRO A 314 -18.36 23.06 18.75
C PRO A 314 -18.55 24.47 18.20
N TRP A 315 -19.42 24.55 17.22
CA TRP A 315 -20.36 25.64 17.01
C TRP A 315 -19.94 27.12 17.17
N ASP A 316 -19.67 27.78 16.03
CA ASP A 316 -20.04 29.19 15.78
C ASP A 316 -20.85 29.39 14.47
N ASP A 317 -20.94 28.38 13.59
CA ASP A 317 -21.51 28.48 12.23
C ASP A 317 -22.55 27.37 12.00
N LYS A 318 -23.86 27.69 11.99
CA LYS A 318 -25.01 26.82 12.40
C LYS A 318 -25.36 25.58 11.57
N ASP A 319 -24.52 25.23 10.60
CA ASP A 319 -24.67 23.99 9.82
C ASP A 319 -23.41 23.09 9.74
N LYS A 320 -22.30 23.41 10.45
CA LYS A 320 -20.94 22.82 10.22
C LYS A 320 -20.35 21.83 11.25
N GLU A 321 -21.07 20.78 11.66
CA GLU A 321 -20.56 19.68 12.52
C GLU A 321 -19.97 18.49 11.72
N TRP A 322 -18.73 18.58 11.22
CA TRP A 322 -18.28 17.62 10.18
C TRP A 322 -16.93 16.89 10.35
N TYR A 323 -16.26 16.90 11.51
CA TYR A 323 -14.83 16.46 11.61
C TYR A 323 -14.51 15.30 12.56
N ALA A 324 -15.50 14.59 13.09
CA ALA A 324 -15.21 13.54 14.07
C ALA A 324 -14.43 12.36 13.46
N GLY A 325 -13.34 11.99 14.11
CA GLY A 325 -12.39 10.97 13.65
C GLY A 325 -11.52 11.42 12.46
N ALA A 326 -11.54 12.69 12.06
CA ALA A 326 -10.74 13.19 10.95
C ALA A 326 -9.44 13.84 11.44
N ALA A 327 -8.41 13.78 10.61
CA ALA A 327 -7.18 14.55 10.80
C ALA A 327 -7.35 15.94 10.16
N THR A 328 -7.30 17.01 10.95
CA THR A 328 -7.56 18.40 10.50
C THR A 328 -6.28 19.26 10.39
N THR A 329 -5.14 18.69 10.74
CA THR A 329 -3.81 19.27 10.51
C THR A 329 -2.85 18.12 10.29
N VAL A 330 -2.07 18.17 9.22
CA VAL A 330 -0.98 17.23 8.95
C VAL A 330 0.26 18.03 8.56
N LEU A 331 1.23 18.13 9.47
CA LEU A 331 2.50 18.80 9.19
C LEU A 331 3.55 17.78 8.79
N LEU A 332 4.07 17.86 7.56
CA LEU A 332 5.27 17.15 7.14
C LEU A 332 6.44 18.13 7.14
N ASP A 333 7.51 17.80 7.88
CA ASP A 333 8.69 18.65 8.11
C ASP A 333 8.30 20.07 8.60
N GLY A 334 7.31 20.13 9.50
CA GLY A 334 6.77 21.37 10.05
C GLY A 334 5.91 22.20 9.09
N LYS A 335 5.56 21.68 7.90
CA LYS A 335 4.73 22.36 6.90
C LYS A 335 3.42 21.61 6.69
N GLU A 336 2.30 22.32 6.75
CA GLU A 336 0.98 21.76 6.41
C GLU A 336 0.98 21.16 5.00
N ILE A 337 0.28 20.04 4.83
CA ILE A 337 0.14 19.31 3.56
C ILE A 337 -1.32 19.13 3.11
N LEU A 338 -2.32 19.43 3.96
CA LEU A 338 -3.73 19.40 3.54
C LEU A 338 -4.19 20.70 2.87
N ASP A 339 -3.36 21.75 2.90
CA ASP A 339 -3.69 23.12 2.51
C ASP A 339 -2.43 23.96 2.15
N ALA A 340 -1.42 23.38 1.50
CA ALA A 340 -0.16 24.11 1.24
C ALA A 340 -0.19 25.07 0.02
N PHE A 341 -1.34 25.22 -0.65
CA PHE A 341 -1.59 26.27 -1.64
C PHE A 341 -2.17 27.56 -1.02
N ASN A 342 -2.32 27.60 0.30
CA ASN A 342 -2.84 28.77 1.00
C ASN A 342 -1.87 29.96 0.94
N TRP A 343 -2.31 31.02 0.27
CA TRP A 343 -1.53 32.22 -0.06
C TRP A 343 -1.82 33.41 0.87
N LEU A 344 -2.70 33.22 1.87
CA LEU A 344 -3.17 34.26 2.79
C LEU A 344 -2.96 33.93 4.27
N ASP A 345 -2.20 32.87 4.58
CA ASP A 345 -1.97 32.33 5.94
C ASP A 345 -3.25 32.03 6.75
N MET A 346 -4.40 31.89 6.08
CA MET A 346 -5.73 31.71 6.67
C MET A 346 -6.22 30.28 6.40
N PRO A 347 -5.87 29.29 7.26
CA PRO A 347 -6.02 27.87 6.95
C PRO A 347 -7.45 27.50 6.56
N ASP A 348 -7.59 26.72 5.50
CA ASP A 348 -8.87 26.25 5.00
C ASP A 348 -9.59 25.48 6.12
N ILE A 349 -10.74 25.99 6.54
CA ILE A 349 -11.47 25.49 7.70
C ILE A 349 -12.17 24.15 7.43
N GLU A 350 -12.20 23.70 6.17
CA GLU A 350 -12.76 22.42 5.76
C GLU A 350 -11.69 21.32 5.60
N LYS A 351 -10.40 21.67 5.58
CA LYS A 351 -9.31 20.70 5.36
C LYS A 351 -9.36 19.54 6.34
N ARG A 352 -9.33 18.32 5.80
CA ARG A 352 -9.35 17.08 6.56
C ARG A 352 -8.94 15.87 5.73
N CYS A 353 -8.22 14.93 6.32
CA CYS A 353 -8.03 13.60 5.74
C CYS A 353 -8.42 12.50 6.74
N MET A 354 -8.38 11.24 6.31
CA MET A 354 -8.69 10.06 7.14
C MET A 354 -10.11 10.06 7.75
N GLN A 355 -11.05 10.83 7.21
CA GLN A 355 -12.41 10.82 7.71
C GLN A 355 -13.15 9.58 7.20
N LEU A 356 -13.54 8.68 8.10
CA LEU A 356 -14.55 7.67 7.80
C LEU A 356 -15.92 8.32 7.88
N ASP A 357 -16.61 8.42 6.74
CA ASP A 357 -17.86 9.16 6.59
C ASP A 357 -19.08 8.22 6.51
N ARG A 358 -18.88 6.99 6.03
CA ARG A 358 -19.89 5.92 6.03
C ARG A 358 -19.31 4.59 6.47
N LEU A 359 -20.13 3.83 7.18
CA LEU A 359 -19.95 2.41 7.45
C LEU A 359 -21.17 1.65 6.96
N GLN A 360 -20.95 0.48 6.36
CA GLN A 360 -21.98 -0.44 5.87
C GLN A 360 -21.64 -1.82 6.40
N LEU A 361 -22.53 -2.44 7.17
CA LEU A 361 -22.33 -3.80 7.66
C LEU A 361 -22.78 -4.83 6.63
N LEU A 362 -22.07 -5.95 6.57
CA LEU A 362 -22.39 -7.09 5.71
C LEU A 362 -23.12 -8.16 6.53
N TYR A 363 -24.10 -8.81 5.89
CA TYR A 363 -24.96 -9.77 6.56
C TYR A 363 -24.22 -11.12 6.78
N PRO A 364 -24.34 -11.79 7.95
CA PRO A 364 -23.51 -12.95 8.30
C PRO A 364 -23.56 -14.18 7.37
N ASN A 365 -24.63 -14.35 6.57
CA ASN A 365 -24.76 -15.46 5.63
C ASN A 365 -24.10 -15.21 4.25
N GLY A 366 -23.58 -14.00 3.99
CA GLY A 366 -22.93 -13.63 2.73
C GLY A 366 -23.85 -13.14 1.61
N ASP A 367 -25.17 -13.09 1.80
CA ASP A 367 -26.11 -12.50 0.84
C ASP A 367 -26.04 -10.96 0.87
N GLU A 368 -25.89 -10.32 -0.29
CA GLU A 368 -25.79 -8.85 -0.44
C GLU A 368 -27.15 -8.11 -0.27
N ILE A 369 -28.15 -8.75 0.35
CA ILE A 369 -29.57 -8.39 0.14
C ILE A 369 -30.05 -7.25 1.07
N TRP A 370 -29.36 -6.95 2.18
CA TRP A 370 -29.66 -5.79 3.02
C TRP A 370 -28.40 -5.08 3.51
N HIS A 371 -28.38 -3.76 3.36
CA HIS A 371 -27.26 -2.89 3.72
C HIS A 371 -27.73 -1.77 4.65
N GLU A 372 -27.54 -1.95 5.97
CA GLU A 372 -27.72 -0.85 6.92
C GLU A 372 -26.53 0.12 6.80
N HIS A 373 -26.83 1.41 6.63
CA HIS A 373 -25.84 2.46 6.40
C HIS A 373 -25.76 3.38 7.61
N PHE A 374 -24.55 3.54 8.15
CA PHE A 374 -24.28 4.42 9.28
C PHE A 374 -23.46 5.62 8.81
N ASP A 375 -24.04 6.82 8.91
CA ASP A 375 -23.31 8.07 8.73
C ASP A 375 -22.46 8.32 9.99
N LEU A 376 -21.15 8.48 9.80
CA LEU A 376 -20.19 8.66 10.88
C LEU A 376 -19.74 10.12 11.05
N ILE A 377 -20.11 11.04 10.15
CA ILE A 377 -19.60 12.41 10.05
C ILE A 377 -19.84 13.21 11.36
N ARG A 378 -20.98 12.95 12.01
CA ARG A 378 -21.44 13.64 13.22
C ARG A 378 -21.17 12.87 14.52
N ASN A 379 -20.71 11.62 14.45
CA ASN A 379 -20.55 10.77 15.62
C ASN A 379 -19.19 10.98 16.27
N TRP A 380 -19.17 11.38 17.56
CA TRP A 380 -17.91 11.50 18.27
C TRP A 380 -17.25 10.13 18.51
N TYR A 381 -15.92 10.16 18.53
CA TYR A 381 -15.09 9.02 18.90
C TYR A 381 -14.69 9.12 20.37
N GLN A 382 -14.85 8.02 21.09
CA GLN A 382 -14.32 7.81 22.42
C GLN A 382 -12.84 7.41 22.32
N LEU A 383 -11.98 8.07 23.09
CA LEU A 383 -10.61 7.60 23.33
C LEU A 383 -10.66 6.32 24.17
N ILE A 384 -10.08 5.23 23.67
CA ILE A 384 -10.10 3.91 24.33
C ILE A 384 -8.75 3.61 25.01
N SER A 385 -7.65 3.82 24.29
CA SER A 385 -6.30 3.63 24.83
C SER A 385 -5.28 4.50 24.10
N THR A 386 -4.10 4.63 24.72
CA THR A 386 -2.93 5.30 24.15
C THR A 386 -1.67 4.57 24.61
N SER A 387 -0.69 4.40 23.72
CA SER A 387 0.67 4.02 24.08
C SER A 387 1.66 4.90 23.31
N SER A 388 2.88 5.06 23.86
CA SER A 388 3.98 5.79 23.22
C SER A 388 5.30 5.31 23.79
N GLY A 389 6.30 5.18 22.93
CA GLY A 389 7.62 4.71 23.29
C GLY A 389 8.62 4.88 22.16
N PRO A 390 9.77 4.21 22.21
CA PRO A 390 10.88 4.41 21.29
C PRO A 390 10.63 3.98 19.83
N VAL A 391 9.55 3.23 19.57
CA VAL A 391 9.19 2.71 18.24
C VAL A 391 8.05 3.52 17.60
N ARG A 392 6.95 3.72 18.33
CA ARG A 392 5.75 4.40 17.81
C ARG A 392 4.90 5.05 18.91
N SER A 393 4.08 6.00 18.51
CA SER A 393 2.91 6.45 19.28
C SER A 393 1.65 5.85 18.66
N ILE A 394 0.72 5.41 19.50
CA ILE A 394 -0.50 4.72 19.07
C ILE A 394 -1.70 5.20 19.87
N VAL A 395 -2.84 5.31 19.19
CA VAL A 395 -4.12 5.66 19.80
C VAL A 395 -5.22 4.74 19.29
N THR A 396 -5.98 4.13 20.22
CA THR A 396 -7.22 3.43 19.88
C THR A 396 -8.39 4.36 20.15
N ILE A 397 -9.23 4.56 19.13
CA ILE A 397 -10.48 5.33 19.22
C ILE A 397 -11.65 4.47 18.75
N ALA A 398 -12.82 4.67 19.35
CA ALA A 398 -14.02 3.93 18.99
C ALA A 398 -15.23 4.84 18.77
N SER A 399 -16.07 4.52 17.79
CA SER A 399 -17.30 5.26 17.50
C SER A 399 -18.28 5.26 18.69
N GLN A 400 -19.32 6.10 18.61
CA GLN A 400 -20.54 5.82 19.37
C GLN A 400 -21.09 4.43 19.03
N LEU A 401 -21.85 3.85 19.97
CA LEU A 401 -22.61 2.63 19.71
C LEU A 401 -23.73 2.94 18.70
N PHE A 402 -23.85 2.10 17.67
CA PHE A 402 -24.95 2.09 16.73
C PHE A 402 -25.66 0.72 16.78
N ASN A 403 -26.95 0.67 16.47
CA ASN A 403 -27.67 -0.59 16.42
C ASN A 403 -27.56 -1.17 15.00
N TYR A 404 -27.33 -2.46 14.89
CA TYR A 404 -27.45 -3.22 13.65
C TYR A 404 -28.62 -4.18 13.77
N ASN A 405 -29.65 -4.01 12.94
CA ASN A 405 -30.85 -4.84 12.97
C ASN A 405 -30.84 -5.79 11.77
N TYR A 406 -30.93 -7.09 12.03
CA TYR A 406 -31.01 -8.10 10.98
C TYR A 406 -32.01 -9.21 11.32
N THR A 407 -32.86 -9.55 10.35
CA THR A 407 -33.70 -10.75 10.41
C THR A 407 -32.84 -11.97 10.12
N GLY A 408 -32.82 -12.97 11.01
CA GLY A 408 -32.12 -14.23 10.77
C GLY A 408 -32.69 -15.05 9.60
N LEU A 409 -32.37 -16.35 9.54
CA LEU A 409 -32.98 -17.28 8.58
C LEU A 409 -34.53 -17.14 8.58
N PRO A 410 -35.22 -17.34 7.45
CA PRO A 410 -36.68 -17.26 7.41
C PRO A 410 -37.29 -18.17 8.49
N ASN A 411 -38.11 -17.58 9.37
CA ASN A 411 -38.65 -18.09 10.65
C ASN A 411 -37.88 -17.72 11.95
N GLN A 412 -36.76 -17.00 11.89
CA GLN A 412 -36.14 -16.40 13.09
C GLN A 412 -36.67 -15.00 13.38
N ARG A 413 -36.70 -14.61 14.66
CA ARG A 413 -37.00 -13.23 15.08
C ARG A 413 -35.91 -12.27 14.63
N GLU A 414 -36.24 -10.99 14.51
CA GLU A 414 -35.28 -9.90 14.39
C GLU A 414 -34.24 -9.99 15.52
N GLN A 415 -32.97 -9.91 15.15
CA GLN A 415 -31.83 -9.85 16.04
C GLN A 415 -31.26 -8.44 15.94
N TRP A 416 -31.03 -7.81 17.08
CA TRP A 416 -30.36 -6.51 17.16
C TRP A 416 -29.01 -6.71 17.84
N SER A 417 -27.97 -6.16 17.24
CA SER A 417 -26.64 -6.10 17.83
C SER A 417 -26.27 -4.65 18.08
N LYS A 418 -25.66 -4.36 19.24
CA LYS A 418 -25.01 -3.06 19.46
C LYS A 418 -23.60 -3.14 18.93
N CYS A 419 -23.32 -2.31 17.94
CA CYS A 419 -22.10 -2.34 17.14
C CYS A 419 -21.25 -1.10 17.39
N ARG A 420 -19.94 -1.26 17.20
CA ARG A 420 -18.94 -0.21 17.40
C ARG A 420 -17.77 -0.40 16.44
N LEU A 421 -17.40 0.67 15.74
CA LEU A 421 -16.18 0.74 14.94
C LEU A 421 -15.03 1.16 15.84
N TYR A 422 -13.94 0.42 15.78
CA TYR A 422 -12.66 0.70 16.41
C TYR A 422 -11.64 1.06 15.34
N ARG A 423 -10.79 2.04 15.65
CA ARG A 423 -9.70 2.51 14.81
C ARG A 423 -8.44 2.55 15.66
N VAL A 424 -7.41 1.81 15.26
CA VAL A 424 -6.10 1.81 15.91
C VAL A 424 -5.13 2.57 15.00
N ILE A 425 -4.74 3.77 15.42
CA ILE A 425 -3.96 4.70 14.60
C ILE A 425 -2.54 4.79 15.18
N SER A 426 -1.53 4.43 14.39
CA SER A 426 -0.12 4.40 14.80
C SER A 426 0.77 5.33 13.96
N LEU A 427 1.67 6.04 14.63
CA LEU A 427 2.74 6.83 14.04
C LEU A 427 4.10 6.28 14.50
N TYR A 428 4.80 5.60 13.59
CA TYR A 428 6.15 5.09 13.81
C TYR A 428 7.19 6.21 13.81
N LYS A 429 8.30 6.02 14.50
CA LYS A 429 9.44 6.93 14.49
C LYS A 429 10.05 7.07 13.08
N GLY A 430 10.36 8.29 12.64
CA GLY A 430 10.89 8.60 11.31
C GLY A 430 9.91 8.46 10.15
N ALA A 431 8.68 7.97 10.38
CA ALA A 431 7.70 7.77 9.32
C ALA A 431 7.05 9.08 8.85
N ASN A 432 6.87 9.21 7.55
CA ASN A 432 5.99 10.18 6.88
C ASN A 432 4.59 9.62 6.62
N TYR A 433 4.26 8.48 7.21
CA TYR A 433 2.98 7.80 7.08
C TYR A 433 2.38 7.42 8.45
N ILE A 434 1.07 7.22 8.43
CA ILE A 434 0.26 6.70 9.53
C ILE A 434 -0.28 5.33 9.12
N THR A 435 -0.28 4.35 10.02
CA THR A 435 -1.04 3.10 9.84
C THR A 435 -2.34 3.15 10.64
N GLU A 436 -3.40 2.60 10.07
CA GLU A 436 -4.74 2.59 10.63
C GLU A 436 -5.35 1.18 10.50
N GLU A 437 -5.62 0.50 11.62
CA GLU A 437 -6.40 -0.75 11.63
C GLU A 437 -7.86 -0.45 11.97
N LEU A 438 -8.78 -0.97 11.15
CA LEU A 438 -10.22 -0.82 11.31
C LEU A 438 -10.85 -2.16 11.69
N LYS A 439 -11.59 -2.19 12.81
CA LYS A 439 -12.29 -3.38 13.33
C LYS A 439 -13.72 -2.99 13.71
N VAL A 440 -14.71 -3.81 13.38
CA VAL A 440 -16.09 -3.60 13.85
C VAL A 440 -16.51 -4.79 14.70
N TYR A 441 -16.98 -4.51 15.91
CA TYR A 441 -17.49 -5.51 16.83
C TYR A 441 -18.96 -5.24 17.14
N GLY A 442 -19.76 -6.31 17.24
CA GLY A 442 -21.14 -6.29 17.69
C GLY A 442 -21.36 -7.17 18.92
N THR A 443 -22.15 -6.70 19.89
CA THR A 443 -22.66 -7.56 20.97
C THR A 443 -24.01 -8.15 20.56
N HIS A 444 -24.11 -9.47 20.48
CA HIS A 444 -25.34 -10.15 20.07
C HIS A 444 -26.33 -10.26 21.24
N GLY A 445 -27.62 -9.95 20.98
CA GLY A 445 -28.68 -10.01 21.99
C GLY A 445 -29.86 -10.87 21.55
N VAL A 446 -30.12 -11.98 22.27
CA VAL A 446 -31.35 -12.76 22.14
C VAL A 446 -32.20 -12.58 23.39
N GLY A 447 -33.11 -11.61 23.36
CA GLY A 447 -33.97 -11.29 24.50
C GLY A 447 -33.18 -10.73 25.69
N LEU A 448 -33.18 -11.44 26.82
CA LEU A 448 -32.51 -11.03 28.06
C LEU A 448 -31.07 -11.56 28.20
N ILE A 449 -30.54 -12.27 27.21
CA ILE A 449 -29.22 -12.91 27.26
C ILE A 449 -28.34 -12.34 26.15
N SER A 450 -27.18 -11.78 26.53
CA SER A 450 -26.14 -11.31 25.61
C SER A 450 -25.14 -12.42 25.31
N SER A 451 -24.98 -12.79 24.05
CA SER A 451 -24.04 -13.82 23.60
C SER A 451 -22.79 -13.20 22.98
N GLY A 452 -21.89 -12.72 23.85
CA GLY A 452 -20.52 -12.33 23.52
C GLY A 452 -20.36 -11.07 22.66
N VAL A 453 -19.09 -10.73 22.40
CA VAL A 453 -18.66 -9.75 21.40
C VAL A 453 -18.21 -10.54 20.18
N VAL A 454 -18.71 -10.18 18.99
CA VAL A 454 -18.43 -10.86 17.73
C VAL A 454 -17.93 -9.84 16.70
N PRO A 455 -16.82 -10.10 16.00
CA PRO A 455 -16.37 -9.25 14.90
C PRO A 455 -17.34 -9.34 13.71
N LEU A 456 -17.47 -8.25 12.96
CA LEU A 456 -18.41 -8.13 11.84
C LEU A 456 -17.69 -7.74 10.55
N ASP A 457 -18.12 -8.31 9.43
CA ASP A 457 -17.70 -7.88 8.10
C ASP A 457 -18.32 -6.52 7.73
N PHE A 458 -17.54 -5.65 7.12
CA PHE A 458 -17.94 -4.27 6.84
C PHE A 458 -17.32 -3.70 5.56
N ASN A 459 -18.02 -2.76 4.95
CA ASN A 459 -17.45 -1.81 4.00
C ASN A 459 -17.40 -0.43 4.66
N THR A 460 -16.37 0.35 4.33
CA THR A 460 -16.24 1.75 4.78
C THR A 460 -16.11 2.68 3.58
N ARG A 461 -16.40 3.97 3.80
CA ARG A 461 -16.05 5.02 2.86
C ARG A 461 -15.21 6.08 3.58
N TYR A 462 -14.07 6.40 2.98
CA TYR A 462 -13.29 7.57 3.34
C TYR A 462 -13.79 8.77 2.56
N PHE A 463 -13.77 9.91 3.24
CA PHE A 463 -13.87 11.24 2.67
C PHE A 463 -12.60 12.01 3.04
N SER A 464 -12.14 12.89 2.16
CA SER A 464 -11.06 13.85 2.45
C SER A 464 -11.30 15.16 1.70
N TYR A 465 -10.90 16.26 2.33
CA TYR A 465 -10.88 17.61 1.79
C TYR A 465 -9.44 18.10 1.89
N MET A 466 -8.72 18.17 0.78
CA MET A 466 -7.30 18.47 0.72
C MET A 466 -7.03 19.35 -0.48
N ASP A 467 -6.32 20.47 -0.30
CA ASP A 467 -5.92 21.32 -1.43
C ASP A 467 -4.71 20.72 -2.13
N MET A 468 -4.98 19.82 -3.09
CA MET A 468 -4.00 19.18 -3.95
C MET A 468 -3.78 19.95 -5.26
N GLY A 469 -4.27 21.19 -5.35
CA GLY A 469 -4.27 22.02 -6.55
C GLY A 469 -5.49 21.77 -7.45
N LEU A 470 -5.61 22.61 -8.49
CA LEU A 470 -6.82 22.69 -9.33
C LEU A 470 -7.11 21.43 -10.18
N ASP A 471 -6.09 20.63 -10.49
CA ASP A 471 -6.19 19.43 -11.33
C ASP A 471 -5.28 18.33 -10.74
N PRO A 472 -5.74 17.64 -9.68
CA PRO A 472 -4.94 16.65 -8.96
C PRO A 472 -4.83 15.34 -9.77
N SER A 473 -3.60 14.87 -9.97
CA SER A 473 -3.32 13.60 -10.63
C SER A 473 -3.59 12.44 -9.68
N ILE A 474 -4.43 11.48 -10.09
CA ILE A 474 -4.81 10.31 -9.30
C ILE A 474 -4.40 9.04 -10.04
N ASN A 475 -3.42 8.29 -9.51
CA ASN A 475 -3.01 7.00 -10.06
C ASN A 475 -3.53 5.86 -9.17
N MET A 476 -4.31 4.94 -9.74
CA MET A 476 -5.05 3.88 -9.04
C MET A 476 -4.45 2.49 -9.29
N TYR A 477 -4.27 1.71 -8.23
CA TYR A 477 -3.88 0.30 -8.27
C TYR A 477 -4.84 -0.53 -7.40
N GLN A 478 -4.77 -1.87 -7.47
CA GLN A 478 -5.74 -2.75 -6.81
C GLN A 478 -5.81 -2.59 -5.27
N LYS A 479 -4.68 -2.25 -4.64
CA LYS A 479 -4.50 -2.21 -3.17
C LYS A 479 -4.01 -0.87 -2.63
N TRP A 480 -3.71 0.08 -3.52
CA TRP A 480 -3.17 1.39 -3.15
C TRP A 480 -3.42 2.40 -4.27
N PHE A 481 -3.31 3.68 -3.96
CA PHE A 481 -3.39 4.77 -4.93
C PHE A 481 -2.57 5.97 -4.47
N THR A 482 -2.37 6.91 -5.39
CA THR A 482 -1.75 8.20 -5.11
C THR A 482 -2.66 9.35 -5.55
N ILE A 483 -2.58 10.47 -4.85
CA ILE A 483 -3.15 11.76 -5.23
C ILE A 483 -1.98 12.75 -5.15
N SER A 484 -1.69 13.46 -6.24
CA SER A 484 -0.53 14.35 -6.32
C SER A 484 -0.77 15.56 -7.21
N THR A 485 0.03 16.59 -7.00
CA THR A 485 0.09 17.74 -7.91
C THR A 485 1.26 17.60 -8.88
N ALA A 486 1.07 18.03 -10.13
CA ALA A 486 2.08 17.89 -11.20
C ALA A 486 3.28 18.85 -11.06
N TRP A 487 3.26 19.80 -10.10
CA TRP A 487 4.26 20.86 -9.97
C TRP A 487 4.52 21.22 -8.49
N ALA A 488 5.63 21.92 -8.22
CA ALA A 488 5.96 22.38 -6.87
C ALA A 488 4.79 23.19 -6.27
N PRO A 489 4.35 22.94 -5.02
CA PRO A 489 5.09 22.33 -3.92
C PRO A 489 5.07 20.80 -3.80
N TYR A 490 4.59 20.06 -4.83
CA TYR A 490 4.60 18.59 -4.88
C TYR A 490 3.92 17.90 -3.69
N GLN A 491 2.83 18.46 -3.18
CA GLN A 491 1.98 17.79 -2.18
C GLN A 491 1.51 16.44 -2.74
N GLY A 492 1.85 15.38 -2.02
CA GLY A 492 1.51 14.00 -2.35
C GLY A 492 0.82 13.32 -1.17
N TYR A 493 -0.33 12.71 -1.45
CA TYR A 493 -1.06 11.83 -0.54
C TYR A 493 -1.09 10.42 -1.13
N GLY A 494 -0.59 9.47 -0.35
CA GLY A 494 -0.63 8.05 -0.67
C GLY A 494 -1.62 7.31 0.21
N PHE A 495 -2.34 6.36 -0.36
CA PHE A 495 -3.17 5.45 0.41
C PHE A 495 -2.88 4.01 0.01
N ALA A 496 -2.75 3.11 0.98
CA ALA A 496 -2.56 1.68 0.77
C ALA A 496 -3.38 0.86 1.77
N THR A 497 -3.81 -0.35 1.41
CA THR A 497 -4.67 -1.18 2.27
C THR A 497 -4.53 -2.69 2.05
N SER A 498 -4.90 -3.48 3.06
CA SER A 498 -5.14 -4.93 2.92
C SER A 498 -6.54 -5.25 2.38
N ALA A 499 -7.49 -4.32 2.50
CA ALA A 499 -8.83 -4.41 1.94
C ALA A 499 -8.82 -4.35 0.40
N ASP A 500 -9.99 -4.53 -0.22
CA ASP A 500 -10.15 -4.29 -1.67
C ASP A 500 -10.63 -2.86 -1.91
N LEU A 501 -10.16 -2.25 -3.00
CA LEU A 501 -10.66 -0.97 -3.52
C LEU A 501 -11.74 -1.27 -4.60
N PRO A 502 -13.02 -1.45 -4.24
CA PRO A 502 -14.07 -1.72 -5.22
C PRO A 502 -14.17 -0.56 -6.21
N GLU A 503 -14.54 -0.89 -7.45
CA GLU A 503 -14.63 0.06 -8.57
C GLU A 503 -13.27 0.67 -9.01
N MET A 504 -12.14 0.33 -8.36
CA MET A 504 -10.79 0.86 -8.61
C MET A 504 -10.75 2.39 -8.81
N LYS A 505 -11.51 3.12 -7.96
CA LYS A 505 -11.79 4.54 -8.16
C LYS A 505 -11.70 5.35 -6.87
N VAL A 506 -10.97 6.45 -6.93
CA VAL A 506 -11.18 7.63 -6.07
C VAL A 506 -12.12 8.58 -6.82
N GLU A 507 -13.20 9.01 -6.17
CA GLU A 507 -14.10 10.04 -6.69
C GLU A 507 -13.55 11.44 -6.36
N ASN A 508 -13.30 12.23 -7.41
CA ASN A 508 -13.00 13.66 -7.35
C ASN A 508 -13.76 14.33 -8.52
N PRO A 509 -14.51 15.42 -8.28
CA PRO A 509 -15.02 15.87 -6.97
C PRO A 509 -16.08 14.91 -6.39
N ASP A 510 -16.40 15.06 -5.11
CA ASP A 510 -17.56 14.43 -4.47
C ASP A 510 -18.84 14.73 -5.28
N PRO A 511 -19.71 13.73 -5.55
CA PRO A 511 -21.03 13.95 -6.13
C PRO A 511 -21.85 15.11 -5.56
N LYS A 512 -21.71 15.46 -4.29
CA LYS A 512 -22.36 16.60 -3.62
C LYS A 512 -21.81 17.97 -4.01
N PHE A 513 -20.54 18.03 -4.47
CA PHE A 513 -19.83 19.27 -4.81
C PHE A 513 -19.76 19.50 -6.33
N LYS A 514 -20.24 18.55 -7.15
CA LYS A 514 -20.30 18.67 -8.61
C LYS A 514 -21.14 19.87 -9.04
N SER A 515 -20.62 20.62 -10.01
CA SER A 515 -21.28 21.73 -10.72
C SER A 515 -21.30 23.07 -9.99
N GLY A 516 -20.17 23.78 -10.08
CA GLY A 516 -20.10 25.22 -9.85
C GLY A 516 -19.53 25.65 -8.50
N ASP A 517 -19.18 24.70 -7.63
CA ASP A 517 -18.35 24.98 -6.46
C ASP A 517 -16.90 25.19 -6.90
N LYS A 518 -16.30 26.31 -6.48
CA LYS A 518 -14.90 26.64 -6.79
C LYS A 518 -13.91 25.68 -6.13
N ASN A 519 -14.32 24.98 -5.07
CA ASN A 519 -13.51 24.08 -4.28
C ASN A 519 -13.74 22.60 -4.61
N GLU A 520 -14.51 22.27 -5.67
CA GLU A 520 -14.87 20.87 -5.97
C GLU A 520 -13.63 19.97 -6.10
N HIS A 521 -12.56 20.48 -6.73
CA HIS A 521 -11.25 19.83 -6.90
C HIS A 521 -10.57 19.39 -5.59
N LYS A 522 -10.94 19.96 -4.43
CA LYS A 522 -10.36 19.61 -3.12
C LYS A 522 -10.92 18.33 -2.50
N THR A 523 -11.97 17.74 -3.07
CA THR A 523 -12.74 16.65 -2.43
C THR A 523 -12.40 15.28 -3.00
N PHE A 524 -12.12 14.30 -2.13
CA PHE A 524 -11.72 12.95 -2.51
C PHE A 524 -12.48 11.90 -1.70
N LEU A 525 -12.98 10.87 -2.37
CA LEU A 525 -13.65 9.74 -1.71
C LEU A 525 -13.21 8.41 -2.29
N TRP A 526 -13.05 7.41 -1.43
CA TRP A 526 -12.86 6.03 -1.85
C TRP A 526 -13.58 5.09 -0.90
N LYS A 527 -14.03 3.96 -1.42
CA LYS A 527 -14.66 2.89 -0.66
C LYS A 527 -13.59 1.85 -0.32
N LEU A 528 -13.69 1.24 0.85
CA LEU A 528 -13.03 -0.03 1.15
C LEU A 528 -14.08 -1.12 1.19
N ARG A 529 -13.84 -2.19 0.43
CA ARG A 529 -14.60 -3.43 0.54
C ARG A 529 -13.82 -4.43 1.38
N ARG A 530 -14.43 -4.95 2.44
CA ARG A 530 -13.78 -5.95 3.29
C ARG A 530 -14.70 -7.14 3.58
N ARG A 531 -14.14 -8.33 3.33
CA ARG A 531 -14.65 -9.63 3.79
C ARG A 531 -13.57 -10.23 4.69
N LYS A 532 -13.88 -10.54 5.96
CA LYS A 532 -12.99 -10.75 7.13
C LYS A 532 -12.75 -9.49 8.00
N GLU A 533 -12.59 -9.75 9.28
CA GLU A 533 -12.84 -8.95 10.49
C GLU A 533 -12.04 -7.63 10.68
N GLU A 534 -10.94 -7.44 9.94
CA GLU A 534 -10.02 -6.30 10.10
C GLU A 534 -9.57 -5.76 8.74
N ALA A 535 -9.57 -4.43 8.55
CA ALA A 535 -8.89 -3.77 7.43
C ALA A 535 -7.72 -2.90 7.91
N THR A 536 -6.52 -3.18 7.42
CA THR A 536 -5.31 -2.37 7.66
C THR A 536 -5.16 -1.36 6.53
N CYS A 537 -4.89 -0.11 6.88
CA CYS A 537 -4.72 1.02 5.98
C CYS A 537 -3.41 1.75 6.29
N LEU A 538 -2.84 2.43 5.30
CA LEU A 538 -1.68 3.28 5.44
C LEU A 538 -1.92 4.58 4.68
N HIS A 539 -1.72 5.71 5.36
CA HIS A 539 -1.89 7.06 4.86
C HIS A 539 -0.52 7.73 4.83
N LEU A 540 0.03 7.94 3.64
CA LEU A 540 1.38 8.46 3.41
C LEU A 540 1.33 9.91 2.93
N PHE A 541 2.25 10.73 3.43
CA PHE A 541 2.33 12.15 3.12
C PHE A 541 3.74 12.46 2.61
N THR A 542 3.86 13.08 1.43
CA THR A 542 5.17 13.48 0.88
C THR A 542 5.13 14.82 0.18
N ARG A 543 6.31 15.41 -0.01
CA ARG A 543 6.55 16.61 -0.82
C ARG A 543 7.51 16.34 -1.99
N ASP A 544 7.68 15.06 -2.31
CA ASP A 544 8.51 14.54 -3.39
C ASP A 544 7.70 14.42 -4.70
N THR A 545 8.36 14.13 -5.82
CA THR A 545 7.68 14.07 -7.12
C THR A 545 6.62 12.96 -7.17
N PRO A 546 5.60 13.04 -8.06
CA PRO A 546 4.59 12.00 -8.20
C PRO A 546 5.14 10.58 -8.39
N LYS A 547 6.28 10.45 -9.09
CA LYS A 547 6.98 9.17 -9.28
C LYS A 547 7.65 8.63 -8.01
N GLU A 548 8.18 9.52 -7.18
CA GLU A 548 8.76 9.15 -5.88
C GLU A 548 7.65 8.74 -4.90
N LEU A 549 6.56 9.50 -4.83
CA LEU A 549 5.34 9.14 -4.10
C LEU A 549 4.82 7.74 -4.48
N GLU A 550 4.69 7.46 -5.77
CA GLU A 550 4.21 6.15 -6.26
C GLU A 550 5.13 5.01 -5.82
N SER A 551 6.44 5.17 -5.99
CA SER A 551 7.43 4.18 -5.54
C SER A 551 7.41 3.99 -4.02
N GLU A 552 7.22 5.08 -3.27
CA GLU A 552 7.17 5.06 -1.81
C GLU A 552 5.92 4.36 -1.28
N VAL A 553 4.73 4.66 -1.82
CA VAL A 553 3.47 4.03 -1.45
C VAL A 553 3.46 2.55 -1.79
N ARG A 554 3.98 2.18 -2.98
CA ARG A 554 4.14 0.77 -3.38
C ARG A 554 5.06 0.01 -2.42
N ARG A 555 6.20 0.61 -2.02
CA ARG A 555 7.11 0.02 -1.03
C ARG A 555 6.43 -0.10 0.34
N ALA A 556 5.77 0.97 0.81
CA ALA A 556 5.10 0.99 2.11
C ALA A 556 3.97 -0.05 2.18
N TRP A 557 3.15 -0.20 1.12
CA TRP A 557 2.16 -1.27 1.02
C TRP A 557 2.81 -2.65 1.15
N HIS A 558 3.87 -2.91 0.39
CA HIS A 558 4.55 -4.21 0.39
C HIS A 558 5.25 -4.51 1.73
N GLU A 559 5.88 -3.51 2.36
CA GLU A 559 6.65 -3.68 3.59
C GLU A 559 5.82 -3.67 4.88
N VAL A 560 4.69 -2.97 4.90
CA VAL A 560 3.88 -2.77 6.10
C VAL A 560 2.59 -3.58 6.08
N ILE A 561 2.03 -3.89 4.89
CA ILE A 561 0.70 -4.49 4.75
C ILE A 561 0.76 -5.88 4.10
N ASP A 562 1.35 -6.03 2.91
CA ASP A 562 1.35 -7.31 2.17
C ASP A 562 2.30 -8.34 2.80
N ARG A 563 3.54 -7.91 3.04
CA ARG A 563 4.61 -8.73 3.61
C ARG A 563 5.27 -7.98 4.78
N PRO A 564 4.61 -7.84 5.94
CA PRO A 564 5.25 -7.31 7.15
C PRO A 564 6.42 -8.21 7.59
N LEU A 565 7.36 -7.66 8.36
CA LEU A 565 8.34 -8.48 9.07
C LEU A 565 7.62 -9.23 10.21
N ALA A 566 7.75 -10.54 10.25
CA ALA A 566 7.04 -11.40 11.20
C ALA A 566 7.98 -11.96 12.26
N ALA A 567 7.44 -12.13 13.47
CA ALA A 567 8.06 -12.92 14.53
C ALA A 567 7.23 -14.16 14.85
N LYS A 568 7.88 -15.25 15.25
CA LYS A 568 7.25 -16.42 15.87
C LYS A 568 8.09 -16.91 17.04
N ILE A 569 7.44 -17.27 18.14
CA ILE A 569 8.02 -18.13 19.17
C ILE A 569 8.31 -19.48 18.49
N LYS A 570 9.55 -19.97 18.60
CA LYS A 570 9.86 -21.37 18.23
C LYS A 570 9.57 -22.27 19.43
N LEU A 571 8.89 -23.38 19.16
CA LEU A 571 8.78 -24.55 20.05
C LEU A 571 10.16 -25.18 20.33
#